data_AF-B7KVZ0-F1
#
_entry.id   AF-B7KVZ0-F1
#
_cell.length_a   1.000
_cell.length_b   1.000
_cell.length_c   1.000
_cell.angle_alpha   90.00
_cell.angle_beta   90.00
_cell.angle_gamma   90.00
#
_symmetry.space_group_name_H-M   'P 1'
#
loop_
_entity.id
_entity.type
_entity.pdbx_description
1 polymer ?
#
loop_
_entity_poly.entity_id
_entity_poly.type
_entity_poly.pdbx_seq_one_letter_code
_entity_poly.pdbx_strand_id
1 'polypeptide(L)'
;MQTIDIAAIEALIREGLPRATEEEVAGLVSHCAGRTMHPDNADLVRPFGPRDRERTRRERVETLVGCLLTGQRNGWFSNALNPQVRRVIEDAGVRAA
;
A
#
# COMPACT_ATOMS: atom_id res chain seq x y z
N MET A 1 -18.89 2.86 -0.92
CA MET A 1 -17.59 2.58 -1.58
C MET A 1 -17.06 3.88 -2.16
N GLN A 2 -15.80 4.20 -1.92
CA GLN A 2 -15.15 5.39 -2.44
C GLN A 2 -14.13 4.99 -3.52
N THR A 3 -14.16 5.63 -4.67
CA THR A 3 -13.07 5.54 -5.66
C THR A 3 -11.87 6.26 -5.07
N ILE A 4 -10.75 5.57 -4.89
CA ILE A 4 -9.54 6.24 -4.41
C ILE A 4 -8.87 6.95 -5.58
N ASP A 5 -8.42 8.18 -5.33
CA ASP A 5 -7.55 8.91 -6.23
C ASP A 5 -6.20 8.20 -6.39
N ILE A 6 -5.83 7.90 -7.63
CA ILE A 6 -4.61 7.15 -7.93
C ILE A 6 -3.34 7.91 -7.54
N ALA A 7 -3.35 9.24 -7.60
CA ALA A 7 -2.22 10.06 -7.18
C ALA A 7 -2.07 10.04 -5.66
N ALA A 8 -3.17 9.94 -4.90
CA ALA A 8 -3.11 9.74 -3.46
C ALA A 8 -2.47 8.38 -3.10
N ILE A 9 -2.78 7.31 -3.84
CA ILE A 9 -2.16 5.99 -3.64
C ILE A 9 -0.67 6.06 -3.96
N GLU A 10 -0.31 6.65 -5.09
CA GLU A 10 1.09 6.80 -5.50
C GLU A 10 1.91 7.57 -4.44
N ALA A 11 1.38 8.70 -3.94
CA ALA A 11 2.03 9.50 -2.91
C ALA A 11 2.27 8.68 -1.63
N LEU A 12 1.26 7.90 -1.21
CA LEU A 12 1.37 7.02 -0.03
C LEU A 12 2.38 5.89 -0.22
N ILE A 13 2.44 5.29 -1.42
CA ILE A 13 3.43 4.26 -1.72
C ILE A 13 4.84 4.87 -1.68
N ARG A 14 5.06 6.02 -2.34
CA ARG A 14 6.36 6.71 -2.34
C ARG A 14 6.80 7.10 -0.93
N GLU A 15 5.89 7.57 -0.09
CA GLU A 15 6.20 7.97 1.28
C GLU A 15 6.40 6.77 2.22
N GLY A 16 5.66 5.69 2.02
CA GLY A 16 5.74 4.48 2.85
C GLY A 16 6.82 3.50 2.42
N LEU A 17 7.27 3.58 1.17
CA LEU A 17 8.37 2.82 0.58
C LEU A 17 9.37 3.80 -0.08
N PRO A 18 10.11 4.59 0.71
CA PRO A 18 10.99 5.65 0.19
C PRO A 18 12.15 5.15 -0.67
N ARG A 19 12.39 3.83 -0.68
CA ARG A 19 13.43 3.15 -1.47
C ARG A 19 12.86 2.24 -2.56
N ALA A 20 11.56 2.35 -2.86
CA ALA A 20 10.98 1.73 -4.04
C ALA A 20 11.49 2.42 -5.32
N THR A 21 11.73 1.65 -6.37
CA THR A 21 12.04 2.19 -7.70
C THR A 21 10.77 2.73 -8.37
N GLU A 22 10.92 3.60 -9.36
CA GLU A 22 9.76 4.11 -10.12
C GLU A 22 8.96 2.97 -10.78
N GLU A 23 9.63 1.90 -11.23
CA GLU A 23 8.98 0.72 -11.82
C GLU A 23 8.13 -0.05 -10.80
N GLU A 24 8.63 -0.20 -9.58
CA GLU A 24 7.92 -0.85 -8.49
C GLU A 24 6.70 -0.03 -8.05
N VAL A 25 6.88 1.29 -7.92
CA VAL A 25 5.78 2.22 -7.61
C VAL A 25 4.72 2.14 -8.70
N ALA A 26 5.11 2.24 -9.98
CA ALA A 26 4.18 2.15 -11.11
C ALA A 26 3.44 0.81 -11.16
N GLY A 27 4.13 -0.30 -10.86
CA GLY A 27 3.52 -1.62 -10.77
C GLY A 27 2.46 -1.71 -9.67
N LEU A 28 2.79 -1.25 -8.45
CA LEU A 28 1.84 -1.22 -7.33
C LEU A 28 0.63 -0.32 -7.61
N VAL A 29 0.87 0.86 -8.18
CA VAL A 29 -0.19 1.81 -8.56
C VAL A 29 -1.10 1.21 -9.63
N SER A 30 -0.53 0.56 -10.65
CA SER A 30 -1.29 -0.13 -11.71
C SER A 30 -2.21 -1.21 -11.15
N HIS A 31 -1.73 -2.00 -10.20
CA HIS A 31 -2.56 -3.01 -9.51
C HIS A 31 -3.73 -2.40 -8.72
N CYS A 32 -3.54 -1.18 -8.21
CA CYS A 32 -4.54 -0.45 -7.43
C CYS A 32 -5.48 0.43 -8.28
N ALA A 33 -5.13 0.70 -9.53
CA ALA A 33 -5.87 1.59 -10.43
C ALA A 33 -7.31 1.09 -10.65
N GLY A 34 -8.28 2.01 -10.55
CA GLY A 34 -9.71 1.70 -10.74
C GLY A 34 -10.34 0.85 -9.63
N ARG A 35 -9.61 0.54 -8.56
CA ARG A 35 -10.14 -0.18 -7.40
C ARG A 35 -10.89 0.77 -6.48
N THR A 36 -11.96 0.23 -5.91
CA THR A 36 -12.79 0.94 -4.94
C THR A 36 -12.46 0.48 -3.54
N MET A 37 -12.44 1.41 -2.60
CA MET A 37 -12.18 1.11 -1.21
C MET A 37 -13.46 1.18 -0.38
N HIS A 38 -13.57 0.26 0.58
CA HIS A 38 -14.63 0.31 1.57
C HIS A 38 -14.41 1.52 2.51
N PRO A 39 -15.46 2.28 2.88
CA PRO A 39 -15.33 3.44 3.77
C PRO A 39 -14.59 3.13 5.08
N ASP A 40 -14.76 1.92 5.61
CA ASP A 40 -14.07 1.47 6.83
C ASP A 40 -12.54 1.43 6.70
N ASN A 41 -12.00 1.48 5.48
CA ASN A 41 -10.57 1.44 5.21
C ASN A 41 -9.99 2.84 4.93
N ALA A 42 -10.80 3.90 5.05
CA ALA A 42 -10.40 5.27 4.74
C ALA A 42 -9.24 5.80 5.59
N ASP A 43 -8.97 5.24 6.78
CA ASP A 43 -7.80 5.60 7.57
C ASP A 43 -6.47 5.13 6.93
N LEU A 44 -6.49 4.16 6.02
CA LEU A 44 -5.28 3.67 5.35
C LEU A 44 -4.69 4.72 4.38
N VAL A 45 -5.53 5.62 3.89
CA VAL A 45 -5.12 6.75 3.02
C VAL A 45 -4.83 8.05 3.79
N ARG A 46 -4.87 8.03 5.12
CA ARG A 46 -4.48 9.22 5.92
C ARG A 46 -3.01 9.57 5.65
N PRO A 47 -2.59 10.84 5.73
CA PRO A 47 -1.17 11.20 5.68
C PRO A 47 -0.35 10.45 6.74
N PHE A 48 0.91 10.13 6.45
CA PHE A 48 1.80 9.62 7.50
C PHE A 48 2.12 10.74 8.49
N GLY A 49 2.13 10.40 9.77
CA GLY A 49 2.48 11.29 10.85
C GLY A 49 3.94 11.14 11.27
N PRO A 50 4.45 12.08 12.09
CA PRO A 50 5.83 12.05 12.59
C PRO A 50 6.13 10.85 13.50
N ARG A 51 5.10 10.16 14.02
CA ARG A 51 5.23 8.95 14.83
C ARG A 51 5.18 7.66 14.02
N ASP A 52 4.75 7.71 12.75
CA ASP A 52 4.70 6.54 11.89
C ASP A 52 6.14 6.17 11.49
N ARG A 53 6.68 5.13 12.13
CA ARG A 53 8.01 4.56 11.82
C ARG A 53 7.97 3.85 10.48
N GLU A 54 9.11 3.74 9.82
CA GLU A 54 9.25 3.09 8.51
C GLU A 54 8.54 1.74 8.43
N ARG A 55 8.74 0.86 9.41
CA ARG A 55 8.02 -0.42 9.50
C ARG A 55 6.49 -0.25 9.48
N THR A 56 5.96 0.68 10.27
CA THR A 56 4.51 0.98 10.31
C THR A 56 4.03 1.57 8.99
N ARG A 57 4.88 2.37 8.32
CA ARG A 57 4.54 2.92 7.01
C ARG A 57 4.43 1.83 5.96
N ARG A 58 5.41 0.93 5.92
CA ARG A 58 5.43 -0.27 5.07
C ARG A 58 4.21 -1.15 5.33
N GLU A 59 3.94 -1.49 6.59
CA GLU A 59 2.78 -2.30 7.00
C GLU A 59 1.47 -1.65 6.53
N ARG A 60 1.34 -0.32 6.62
CA ARG A 60 0.15 0.40 6.15
C ARG A 60 0.01 0.37 4.62
N VAL A 61 1.10 0.54 3.87
CA VAL A 61 1.10 0.39 2.41
C VAL A 61 0.69 -1.03 2.03
N GLU A 62 1.24 -2.03 2.72
CA GLU A 62 0.91 -3.44 2.51
C GLU A 62 -0.57 -3.73 2.76
N THR A 63 -1.12 -3.21 3.87
CA THR A 63 -2.55 -3.34 4.19
C THR A 63 -3.43 -2.59 3.19
N LEU A 64 -3.03 -1.39 2.74
CA LEU A 64 -3.76 -0.62 1.74
C LEU A 64 -3.86 -1.37 0.41
N VAL A 65 -2.72 -1.81 -0.14
CA VAL A 65 -2.66 -2.56 -1.39
C VAL A 65 -3.43 -3.88 -1.26
N GLY A 66 -3.27 -4.56 -0.12
CA GLY A 66 -4.03 -5.75 0.21
C GLY A 66 -5.54 -5.54 0.19
N CYS A 67 -6.02 -4.52 0.90
CA CYS A 67 -7.45 -4.18 0.95
C CYS A 67 -8.01 -3.81 -0.43
N LEU A 68 -7.24 -3.12 -1.27
CA LEU A 68 -7.65 -2.73 -2.62
C LEU A 68 -7.75 -3.92 -3.57
N LEU A 69 -6.89 -4.92 -3.39
CA LEU A 69 -6.84 -6.10 -4.24
C LEU A 69 -7.83 -7.19 -3.82
N THR A 70 -8.04 -7.38 -2.52
CA THR A 70 -8.88 -8.46 -1.97
C THR A 70 -10.25 -7.99 -1.50
N GLY A 71 -10.44 -6.68 -1.29
CA GLY A 71 -11.66 -6.10 -0.72
C GLY A 71 -11.84 -6.39 0.78
N GLN A 72 -10.87 -7.03 1.45
CA GLN A 72 -10.99 -7.45 2.84
C GLN A 72 -9.93 -6.79 3.73
N ARG A 73 -10.38 -6.22 4.85
CA ARG A 73 -9.53 -5.72 5.94
C ARG A 73 -9.50 -6.65 7.15
N ASN A 74 -10.66 -7.17 7.56
CA ASN A 74 -10.77 -8.10 8.67
C ASN A 74 -10.33 -9.50 8.25
N GLY A 75 -9.40 -10.10 8.98
CA GLY A 75 -8.80 -11.38 8.59
C GLY A 75 -7.82 -11.29 7.41
N TRP A 76 -7.36 -10.08 7.09
CA TRP A 76 -6.33 -9.85 6.08
C TRP A 76 -4.96 -10.36 6.57
N PHE A 77 -4.26 -11.07 5.69
CA PHE A 77 -2.89 -11.54 5.90
C PHE A 77 -2.06 -11.23 4.66
N SER A 78 -0.77 -10.91 4.84
CA SER A 78 0.21 -10.69 3.77
C SER A 78 0.24 -11.81 2.72
N ASN A 79 -0.11 -13.04 3.09
CA ASN A 79 -0.17 -14.19 2.18
C ASN A 79 -1.34 -14.15 1.20
N ALA A 80 -2.35 -13.30 1.42
CA ALA A 80 -3.47 -13.12 0.50
C ALA A 80 -3.11 -12.21 -0.70
N LEU A 81 -2.00 -11.47 -0.61
CA LEU A 81 -1.46 -10.72 -1.74
C LEU A 81 -0.82 -11.67 -2.75
N ASN A 82 -0.88 -11.29 -4.03
CA ASN A 82 -0.07 -11.93 -5.05
C ASN A 82 1.40 -11.94 -4.58
N PRO A 83 2.09 -13.10 -4.57
CA PRO A 83 3.47 -13.21 -4.10
C PRO A 83 4.43 -12.20 -4.73
N GLN A 84 4.20 -11.83 -5.99
CA GLN A 84 5.00 -10.82 -6.70
C GLN A 84 4.79 -9.42 -6.11
N VAL A 85 3.54 -9.03 -5.83
CA VAL A 85 3.21 -7.72 -5.23
C VAL A 85 3.77 -7.64 -3.82
N ARG A 86 3.63 -8.71 -3.04
CA ARG A 86 4.19 -8.79 -1.69
C ARG A 86 5.72 -8.65 -1.71
N ARG A 87 6.39 -9.36 -2.62
CA ARG A 87 7.85 -9.31 -2.75
C ARG A 87 8.35 -7.90 -3.08
N VAL A 88 7.66 -7.17 -3.95
CA VAL A 88 8.00 -5.76 -4.24
C VAL A 88 7.95 -4.89 -2.98
N ILE A 89 6.90 -5.05 -2.16
CA ILE A 89 6.74 -4.28 -0.91
C ILE A 89 7.81 -4.68 0.12
N GLU A 90 8.12 -5.98 0.24
CA GLU A 90 9.17 -6.49 1.12
C GLU A 90 10.56 -6.01 0.68
N ASP A 91 10.92 -6.16 -0.60
CA ASP A 91 12.22 -5.75 -1.14
C ASP A 91 12.43 -4.24 -1.02
N ALA A 92 11.41 -3.43 -1.32
CA ALA A 92 11.45 -1.98 -1.13
C ALA A 92 11.57 -1.58 0.35
N GLY A 93 10.94 -2.34 1.25
CA GLY A 93 11.05 -2.15 2.69
C GLY A 93 12.41 -2.53 3.27
N VAL A 94 13.02 -3.62 2.79
CA VAL A 94 14.35 -4.07 3.22
C VAL A 94 15.43 -3.07 2.82
N ARG A 95 15.31 -2.42 1.66
CA ARG A 95 16.25 -1.35 1.24
C ARG A 95 16.20 -0.11 2.13
N ALA A 96 15.15 0.07 2.90
CA ALA A 96 14.94 1.24 3.74
C ALA A 96 15.50 1.09 5.17
N ALA A 97 15.64 -0.16 5.66
CA ALA A 97 16.22 -0.52 6.96
C ALA A 97 17.75 -0.46 7.01
#